data_AF-A0A9V1DYQ6-F1
#
_entry.id   AF-A0A9V1DYQ6-F1
#
_cell.length_a   1.000
_cell.length_b   1.000
_cell.length_c   1.000
_cell.angle_alpha   90.00
_cell.angle_beta   90.00
_cell.angle_gamma   90.00
#
_symmetry.space_group_name_H-M   'P 1'
#
loop_
_entity.id
_entity.type
_entity.pdbx_description
1 polymer ?
#
loop_
_entity_poly.entity_id
_entity_poly.type
_entity_poly.pdbx_seq_one_letter_code
_entity_poly.pdbx_strand_id
1 'polypeptide(L)'
;MAFAELLDRAGGVGLFQALQVFTLFLPSVLVPSHMLIENFSAAVPSHRCWVPLLDNSTAQAGVPGALGPKDLLTVSIPPGPNHEPHRCLRFRQPQWQLLDPNGTATNWSEAATEPCVDGWVYDRSTFTSTFVSEWDLVCDHKGLKPIGQSLYMTGLLIGSFCWGLLSNRFGRKWILNLCCLQVALANIGMIFVSHFFIYCGLRVLGAFAISGIILTSGMLLVEWTTTRRRAVTMTILGCIYSLGQMALGALAFTLRDWRALQLAVSTPFFAIFLICWWLPESARWLIITGKPEQGLQELHKVAKINGHKEATKSLTIEVLMTSMEEEMASAKGHRSVLELFLVPMLRWRTCIMSLVCFSLEAWTYWPGPSPPSCSVSWAAAQPWPASRLCLASPYSSTNWSHKTPLSPFSSAQIGRPCAWSLPCWERDVLASSFPVSLSTSLNSTRLHCG
;
A
#
# COMPACT_ATOMS: atom_id res chain seq x y z
N MET A 1 24.48 -3.62 17.38
CA MET A 1 24.78 -2.59 16.37
C MET A 1 25.36 -1.39 17.11
N ALA A 2 26.62 -1.03 16.86
CA ALA A 2 27.34 -0.04 17.65
C ALA A 2 26.65 1.34 17.70
N PHE A 3 26.05 1.77 16.58
CA PHE A 3 25.31 3.03 16.54
C PHE A 3 24.13 3.08 17.53
N ALA A 4 23.46 1.95 17.79
CA ALA A 4 22.32 1.93 18.72
C ALA A 4 22.76 2.23 20.16
N GLU A 5 23.95 1.78 20.55
CA GLU A 5 24.51 2.05 21.88
C GLU A 5 24.90 3.52 22.04
N LEU A 6 25.44 4.13 20.98
CA LEU A 6 25.72 5.57 20.94
C LEU A 6 24.44 6.40 21.03
N LEU A 7 23.38 5.98 20.34
CA LEU A 7 22.07 6.62 20.40
C LEU A 7 21.43 6.48 21.79
N ASP A 8 21.56 5.31 22.43
CA ASP A 8 21.09 5.09 23.81
C ASP A 8 21.83 6.01 24.79
N ARG A 9 23.16 6.19 24.64
CA ARG A 9 23.94 7.15 25.43
C ARG A 9 23.50 8.59 25.23
N ALA A 10 23.10 8.97 24.02
CA ALA A 10 22.56 10.30 23.70
C ALA A 10 21.11 10.51 24.21
N GLY A 11 20.53 9.55 24.92
CA GLY A 11 19.13 9.55 25.33
C GLY A 11 18.24 9.03 24.20
N GLY A 12 18.32 7.73 23.91
CA GLY A 12 17.62 7.06 22.81
C GLY A 12 16.09 7.09 22.89
N VAL A 13 15.53 7.64 23.96
CA VAL A 13 14.10 7.80 24.21
C VAL A 13 13.87 9.18 24.83
N GLY A 14 13.54 10.17 24.00
CA GLY A 14 13.20 11.51 24.47
C GLY A 14 12.31 12.26 23.50
N LEU A 15 12.14 13.55 23.78
CA LEU A 15 11.27 14.45 23.00
C LEU A 15 11.68 14.50 21.53
N PHE A 16 12.98 14.47 21.25
CA PHE A 16 13.49 14.48 19.90
C PHE A 16 13.00 13.29 19.08
N GLN A 17 13.12 12.07 19.61
CA GLN A 17 12.69 10.86 18.90
C GLN A 17 11.17 10.85 18.72
N ALA A 18 10.40 11.35 19.70
CA ALA A 18 8.95 11.47 19.56
C ALA A 18 8.57 12.43 18.42
N LEU A 19 9.20 13.61 18.35
CA LEU A 19 8.97 14.59 17.29
C LEU A 19 9.41 14.06 15.91
N GLN A 20 10.56 13.39 15.84
CA GLN A 20 11.07 12.76 14.62
C GLN A 20 10.11 11.68 14.10
N VAL A 21 9.68 10.77 14.97
CA VAL A 21 8.75 9.68 14.64
C VAL A 21 7.41 10.25 14.18
N PHE A 22 6.86 11.21 14.91
CA PHE A 22 5.60 11.87 14.54
C PHE A 22 5.70 12.54 13.17
N THR A 23 6.80 13.26 12.91
CA THR A 23 7.02 13.93 11.63
C THR A 23 7.14 12.93 10.47
N LEU A 24 7.82 11.80 10.67
CA LEU A 24 7.96 10.74 9.66
C LEU A 24 6.67 9.94 9.45
N PHE A 25 5.75 9.94 10.42
CA PHE A 25 4.43 9.35 10.25
C PHE A 25 3.53 10.17 9.33
N LEU A 26 3.68 11.49 9.28
CA LEU A 26 2.87 12.36 8.41
C LEU A 26 2.91 11.94 6.92
N PRO A 27 4.08 11.80 6.26
CA PRO A 27 4.11 11.30 4.88
C PRO A 27 3.60 9.86 4.78
N SER A 28 3.86 9.02 5.78
CA SER A 28 3.47 7.61 5.75
C SER A 28 1.95 7.38 5.86
N VAL A 29 1.19 8.30 6.46
CA VAL A 29 -0.28 8.29 6.40
C VAL A 29 -0.78 8.55 4.98
N LEU A 30 -0.12 9.45 4.24
CA LEU A 30 -0.65 9.96 2.97
C LEU A 30 -0.17 9.18 1.74
N VAL A 31 1.00 8.55 1.82
CA VAL A 31 1.53 7.69 0.75
C VAL A 31 0.52 6.62 0.29
N PRO A 32 -0.12 5.83 1.18
CA PRO A 32 -1.09 4.84 0.75
C PRO A 32 -2.27 5.45 -0.02
N SER A 33 -2.63 6.69 0.30
CA SER A 33 -3.71 7.40 -0.38
C SER A 33 -3.39 7.56 -1.87
N HIS A 34 -2.14 7.85 -2.25
CA HIS A 34 -1.74 7.94 -3.66
C HIS A 34 -1.64 6.58 -4.37
N MET A 35 -1.34 5.52 -3.64
CA MET A 35 -1.31 4.16 -4.19
C MET A 35 -2.72 3.66 -4.56
N LEU A 36 -3.71 4.00 -3.74
CA LEU A 36 -5.08 3.50 -3.88
C LEU A 36 -6.05 4.50 -4.53
N ILE A 37 -5.64 5.74 -4.79
CA ILE A 37 -6.52 6.77 -5.35
C ILE A 37 -7.18 6.32 -6.66
N GLU A 38 -6.49 5.49 -7.44
CA GLU A 38 -7.00 4.95 -8.71
C GLU A 38 -8.25 4.09 -8.55
N ASN A 39 -8.40 3.40 -7.42
CA ASN A 39 -9.59 2.58 -7.19
C ASN A 39 -10.87 3.43 -7.23
N PHE A 40 -10.77 4.71 -6.87
CA PHE A 40 -11.87 5.67 -6.92
C PHE A 40 -11.83 6.50 -8.21
N SER A 41 -10.68 7.00 -8.62
CA SER A 41 -10.58 7.87 -9.80
C SER A 41 -10.72 7.13 -11.14
N ALA A 42 -10.41 5.83 -11.18
CA ALA A 42 -10.61 4.95 -12.34
C ALA A 42 -11.89 4.13 -12.28
N ALA A 43 -12.79 4.41 -11.33
CA ALA A 43 -14.07 3.74 -11.29
C ALA A 43 -14.77 3.96 -12.65
N VAL A 44 -15.33 2.88 -13.20
CA VAL A 44 -16.07 2.94 -14.46
C VAL A 44 -17.53 3.14 -14.09
N PRO A 45 -18.08 4.37 -14.17
CA PRO A 45 -19.49 4.58 -13.94
C PRO A 45 -20.32 3.80 -14.97
N SER A 46 -21.54 3.45 -14.59
CA SER A 46 -22.54 2.93 -15.53
C SER A 46 -22.67 3.91 -16.69
N HIS A 47 -22.61 3.41 -17.91
CA HIS A 47 -22.60 4.22 -19.11
C HIS A 47 -23.47 3.60 -20.19
N ARG A 48 -23.94 4.47 -21.08
CA ARG A 48 -24.65 4.12 -22.29
C ARG A 48 -24.18 5.01 -23.44
N CYS A 49 -24.47 4.57 -24.65
CA CYS A 49 -24.22 5.37 -25.84
C CYS A 49 -25.01 6.68 -25.80
N TRP A 50 -24.40 7.74 -26.33
CA TRP A 50 -25.12 8.96 -26.62
C TRP A 50 -26.09 8.72 -27.77
N VAL A 51 -27.35 9.12 -27.55
CA VAL A 51 -28.46 8.89 -28.47
C VAL A 51 -28.97 10.24 -28.95
N PRO A 52 -28.83 10.61 -30.24
CA PRO A 52 -29.24 11.92 -30.72
C PRO A 52 -30.70 12.26 -30.40
N LEU A 53 -31.62 11.30 -30.56
CA LEU A 53 -33.06 11.49 -30.31
C LEU A 53 -33.41 11.81 -28.85
N LEU A 54 -32.53 11.44 -27.90
CA LEU A 54 -32.76 11.61 -26.46
C LEU A 54 -31.83 12.65 -25.85
N ASP A 55 -30.58 12.72 -26.29
CA ASP A 55 -29.54 13.52 -25.63
C ASP A 55 -29.26 14.84 -26.37
N ASN A 56 -29.79 15.00 -27.58
CA ASN A 56 -29.73 16.27 -28.31
C ASN A 56 -31.05 17.06 -28.16
N SER A 57 -30.97 18.19 -27.47
CA SER A 57 -32.14 19.07 -27.20
C SER A 57 -32.91 19.51 -28.45
N THR A 58 -32.23 19.75 -29.58
CA THR A 58 -32.88 20.12 -30.85
C THR A 58 -33.56 18.94 -31.54
N ALA A 59 -33.00 17.74 -31.44
CA ALA A 59 -33.61 16.54 -32.00
C ALA A 59 -34.79 16.03 -31.17
N GLN A 60 -34.72 16.17 -29.84
CA GLN A 60 -35.84 15.89 -28.94
C GLN A 60 -37.10 16.71 -29.28
N ALA A 61 -36.93 17.97 -29.71
CA ALA A 61 -38.06 18.83 -30.08
C ALA A 61 -38.82 18.35 -31.34
N GLY A 62 -38.20 17.50 -32.16
CA GLY A 62 -38.82 16.87 -33.32
C GLY A 62 -39.48 15.52 -33.04
N VAL A 63 -39.40 15.00 -31.82
CA VAL A 63 -40.00 13.72 -31.42
C VAL A 63 -41.47 13.94 -31.06
N PRO A 64 -42.41 13.09 -31.54
CA PRO A 64 -43.81 13.15 -31.13
C PRO A 64 -43.92 13.05 -29.60
N GLY A 65 -44.63 13.98 -28.95
CA GLY A 65 -44.70 14.12 -27.49
C GLY A 65 -45.33 12.96 -26.70
N ALA A 66 -45.58 11.80 -27.34
CA ALA A 66 -46.11 10.60 -26.72
C ALA A 66 -45.03 9.57 -26.30
N LEU A 67 -43.78 9.72 -26.74
CA LEU A 67 -42.70 8.76 -26.50
C LEU A 67 -41.87 9.15 -25.28
N GLY A 68 -41.70 8.20 -24.34
CA GLY A 68 -40.89 8.40 -23.15
C GLY A 68 -39.39 8.18 -23.38
N PRO A 69 -38.52 8.60 -22.44
CA PRO A 69 -37.08 8.35 -22.51
C PRO A 69 -36.72 6.86 -22.64
N LYS A 70 -37.52 5.98 -22.02
CA LYS A 70 -37.33 4.53 -22.08
C LYS A 70 -37.58 4.00 -23.49
N ASP A 71 -38.62 4.49 -24.17
CA ASP A 71 -38.98 4.04 -25.51
C ASP A 71 -37.90 4.43 -26.52
N LEU A 72 -37.39 5.66 -26.41
CA LEU A 72 -36.28 6.16 -27.24
C LEU A 72 -34.99 5.38 -27.01
N LEU A 73 -34.71 4.94 -25.79
CA LEU A 73 -33.56 4.07 -25.50
C LEU A 73 -33.75 2.68 -26.10
N THR A 74 -34.93 2.07 -25.95
CA THR A 74 -35.24 0.74 -26.51
C THR A 74 -35.03 0.70 -28.01
N VAL A 75 -35.46 1.74 -28.72
CA VAL A 75 -35.34 1.85 -30.18
C VAL A 75 -33.90 2.12 -30.64
N SER A 76 -33.08 2.75 -29.79
CA SER A 76 -31.74 3.24 -30.17
C SER A 76 -30.60 2.35 -29.69
N ILE A 77 -30.80 1.57 -28.63
CA ILE A 77 -29.77 0.73 -28.01
C ILE A 77 -30.29 -0.70 -27.87
N PRO A 78 -29.57 -1.71 -28.36
CA PRO A 78 -29.96 -3.10 -28.19
C PRO A 78 -29.97 -3.51 -26.71
N PRO A 79 -30.78 -4.50 -26.32
CA PRO A 79 -30.75 -5.05 -24.96
C PRO A 79 -29.44 -5.80 -24.72
N GLY A 80 -28.82 -5.53 -23.57
CA GLY A 80 -27.65 -6.24 -23.07
C GLY A 80 -28.01 -7.48 -22.23
N PRO A 81 -27.01 -8.09 -21.55
CA PRO A 81 -27.16 -9.37 -20.85
C PRO A 81 -28.25 -9.42 -19.76
N ASN A 82 -28.66 -8.28 -19.23
CA ASN A 82 -29.66 -8.16 -18.14
C ASN A 82 -30.94 -7.41 -18.56
N HIS A 83 -31.26 -7.35 -19.86
CA HIS A 83 -32.31 -6.48 -20.42
C HIS A 83 -32.10 -4.97 -20.17
N GLU A 84 -30.95 -4.58 -19.64
CA GLU A 84 -30.49 -3.19 -19.60
C GLU A 84 -29.92 -2.77 -20.98
N PRO A 85 -29.90 -1.48 -21.32
CA PRO A 85 -29.29 -1.01 -22.55
C PRO A 85 -27.84 -1.49 -22.70
N HIS A 86 -27.47 -1.98 -23.89
CA HIS A 86 -26.10 -2.40 -24.19
C HIS A 86 -25.13 -1.22 -23.99
N ARG A 87 -24.03 -1.47 -23.29
CA ARG A 87 -23.13 -0.40 -22.83
C ARG A 87 -22.16 0.09 -23.89
N CYS A 88 -21.92 -0.70 -24.94
CA CYS A 88 -20.88 -0.43 -25.93
C CYS A 88 -21.36 -0.38 -27.39
N LEU A 89 -22.64 -0.67 -27.64
CA LEU A 89 -23.19 -0.79 -28.98
C LEU A 89 -24.50 -0.03 -29.04
N ARG A 90 -24.80 0.53 -30.20
CA ARG A 90 -26.07 1.16 -30.52
C ARG A 90 -26.57 0.65 -31.86
N PHE A 91 -27.84 0.86 -32.16
CA PHE A 91 -28.35 0.62 -33.49
C PHE A 91 -27.89 1.73 -34.45
N ARG A 92 -27.49 1.34 -35.67
CA ARG A 92 -27.11 2.28 -36.73
C ARG A 92 -28.30 3.15 -37.17
N GLN A 93 -29.50 2.59 -37.10
CA GLN A 93 -30.75 3.30 -37.33
C GLN A 93 -31.76 2.95 -36.23
N PRO A 94 -32.58 3.91 -35.76
CA PRO A 94 -33.63 3.68 -34.77
C PRO A 94 -34.56 2.53 -35.21
N GLN A 95 -34.66 1.49 -34.40
CA GLN A 95 -35.49 0.30 -34.67
C GLN A 95 -36.91 0.48 -34.11
N TRP A 96 -37.74 1.32 -34.74
CA TRP A 96 -39.09 1.65 -34.22
C TRP A 96 -40.01 0.45 -34.03
N GLN A 97 -39.80 -0.61 -34.82
CA GLN A 97 -40.45 -1.92 -34.72
C GLN A 97 -40.30 -2.59 -33.33
N LEU A 98 -39.35 -2.17 -32.50
CA LEU A 98 -39.22 -2.63 -31.12
C LEU A 98 -40.34 -2.16 -30.19
N LEU A 99 -41.05 -1.10 -30.57
CA LEU A 99 -42.17 -0.55 -29.77
C LEU A 99 -43.51 -1.21 -30.11
N ASP A 100 -43.55 -2.03 -31.17
CA ASP A 100 -44.79 -2.66 -31.62
C ASP A 100 -45.15 -3.85 -30.70
N PRO A 101 -46.28 -3.80 -29.97
CA PRO A 101 -46.66 -4.84 -29.02
C PRO A 101 -47.01 -6.19 -29.68
N ASN A 102 -47.27 -6.21 -31.00
CA ASN A 102 -47.59 -7.41 -31.79
C ASN A 102 -46.41 -7.91 -32.63
N GLY A 103 -45.26 -7.23 -32.60
CA GLY A 103 -44.05 -7.66 -33.31
C GLY A 103 -43.36 -8.80 -32.57
N THR A 104 -42.92 -9.85 -33.27
CA THR A 104 -42.00 -10.84 -32.72
C THR A 104 -40.64 -10.18 -32.45
N ALA A 105 -40.50 -9.60 -31.26
CA ALA A 105 -39.36 -8.82 -30.83
C ALA A 105 -38.12 -9.70 -30.57
N THR A 106 -37.52 -10.28 -31.61
CA THR A 106 -36.27 -11.05 -31.44
C THR A 106 -35.33 -11.06 -32.65
N ASN A 107 -35.73 -10.64 -33.86
CA ASN A 107 -34.89 -10.76 -35.06
C ASN A 107 -34.20 -9.43 -35.45
N TRP A 108 -33.37 -8.87 -34.58
CA TRP A 108 -32.40 -7.85 -34.99
C TRP A 108 -31.10 -8.56 -35.37
N SER A 109 -30.52 -8.26 -36.54
CA SER A 109 -29.22 -8.79 -36.93
C SER A 109 -28.10 -8.00 -36.23
N GLU A 110 -27.02 -8.67 -35.81
CA GLU A 110 -25.83 -7.98 -35.26
C GLU A 110 -25.28 -6.92 -36.24
N ALA A 111 -25.48 -7.12 -37.55
CA ALA A 111 -25.15 -6.18 -38.62
C ALA A 111 -25.92 -4.83 -38.54
N ALA A 112 -27.00 -4.75 -37.77
CA ALA A 112 -27.73 -3.51 -37.51
C ALA A 112 -27.12 -2.66 -36.38
N THR A 113 -26.09 -3.16 -35.71
CA THR A 113 -25.42 -2.47 -34.59
C THR A 113 -24.08 -1.88 -35.01
N GLU A 114 -23.69 -0.80 -34.34
CA GLU A 114 -22.39 -0.14 -34.48
C GLU A 114 -21.83 0.24 -33.10
N PRO A 115 -20.50 0.41 -32.95
CA PRO A 115 -19.90 1.05 -31.80
C PRO A 115 -20.43 2.48 -31.64
N CYS A 116 -20.35 3.02 -30.43
CA CYS A 116 -20.96 4.32 -30.16
C CYS A 116 -20.03 5.45 -30.61
N VAL A 117 -20.35 6.01 -31.77
CA VAL A 117 -19.54 7.02 -32.46
C VAL A 117 -19.79 8.44 -31.97
N ASP A 118 -20.97 8.72 -31.41
CA ASP A 118 -21.35 10.06 -30.95
C ASP A 118 -21.03 10.31 -29.46
N GLY A 119 -20.21 9.43 -28.86
CA GLY A 119 -19.78 9.54 -27.46
C GLY A 119 -20.67 8.80 -26.46
N TRP A 120 -20.49 9.12 -25.18
CA TRP A 120 -21.05 8.39 -24.04
C TRP A 120 -21.81 9.29 -23.07
N VAL A 121 -22.81 8.69 -22.42
CA VAL A 121 -23.53 9.29 -21.28
C VAL A 121 -23.25 8.44 -20.05
N TYR A 122 -22.62 9.05 -19.05
CA TYR A 122 -22.25 8.42 -17.78
C TYR A 122 -23.25 8.75 -16.67
N ASP A 123 -23.56 7.78 -15.84
CA ASP A 123 -24.31 8.01 -14.60
C ASP A 123 -23.43 8.75 -13.57
N ARG A 124 -23.93 9.91 -13.12
CA ARG A 124 -23.26 10.80 -12.16
C ARG A 124 -23.78 10.66 -10.73
N SER A 125 -24.62 9.66 -10.46
CA SER A 125 -25.20 9.40 -9.14
C SER A 125 -24.12 9.16 -8.07
N THR A 126 -23.13 8.31 -8.39
CA THR A 126 -22.09 7.86 -7.46
C THR A 126 -20.83 8.73 -7.55
N PHE A 127 -20.35 9.01 -8.77
CA PHE A 127 -19.18 9.85 -9.01
C PHE A 127 -19.58 11.04 -9.88
N THR A 128 -19.13 12.24 -9.53
CA THR A 128 -19.42 13.43 -10.35
C THR A 128 -18.62 13.37 -11.65
N SER A 129 -17.34 12.97 -11.55
CA SER A 129 -16.43 12.75 -12.67
C SER A 129 -15.36 11.75 -12.26
N THR A 130 -15.03 10.83 -13.15
CA THR A 130 -13.87 9.95 -13.07
C THR A 130 -12.97 10.17 -14.28
N PHE A 131 -11.69 9.84 -14.19
CA PHE A 131 -10.81 10.02 -15.34
C PHE A 131 -11.22 9.12 -16.52
N VAL A 132 -11.85 7.98 -16.23
CA VAL A 132 -12.44 7.10 -17.25
C VAL A 132 -13.57 7.81 -17.99
N SER A 133 -14.45 8.52 -17.26
CA SER A 133 -15.55 9.28 -17.88
C SER A 133 -15.11 10.56 -18.58
N GLU A 134 -13.89 11.03 -18.31
CA GLU A 134 -13.35 12.25 -18.91
C GLU A 134 -12.60 11.99 -20.22
N TRP A 135 -11.93 10.83 -20.32
CA TRP A 135 -11.22 10.41 -21.53
C TRP A 135 -11.90 9.25 -22.26
N ASP A 136 -13.18 8.98 -21.95
CA ASP A 136 -14.00 7.95 -22.58
C ASP A 136 -13.31 6.58 -22.68
N LEU A 137 -12.64 6.16 -21.59
CA LEU A 137 -11.82 4.94 -21.54
C LEU A 137 -12.66 3.67 -21.34
N VAL A 138 -13.74 3.56 -22.10
CA VAL A 138 -14.69 2.44 -22.09
C VAL A 138 -14.68 1.71 -23.43
N CYS A 139 -15.26 0.52 -23.47
CA CYS A 139 -15.44 -0.28 -24.69
C CYS A 139 -14.12 -0.51 -25.45
N ASP A 140 -13.91 0.10 -26.62
CA ASP A 140 -12.70 -0.06 -27.43
C ASP A 140 -11.44 0.45 -26.70
N HIS A 141 -11.58 1.50 -25.89
CA HIS A 141 -10.48 2.12 -25.16
C HIS A 141 -10.27 1.54 -23.75
N LYS A 142 -11.00 0.47 -23.39
CA LYS A 142 -10.91 -0.16 -22.05
C LYS A 142 -9.49 -0.63 -21.69
N GLY A 143 -8.68 -0.94 -22.70
CA GLY A 143 -7.28 -1.39 -22.52
C GLY A 143 -6.33 -0.31 -22.02
N LEU A 144 -6.68 0.97 -22.15
CA LEU A 144 -5.82 2.09 -21.70
C LEU A 144 -5.78 2.22 -20.18
N LYS A 145 -6.88 1.89 -19.48
CA LYS A 145 -6.93 1.90 -18.01
C LYS A 145 -5.83 1.02 -17.36
N PRO A 146 -5.72 -0.29 -17.67
CA PRO A 146 -4.67 -1.14 -17.07
C PRO A 146 -3.25 -0.75 -17.52
N ILE A 147 -3.09 -0.14 -18.69
CA ILE A 147 -1.81 0.42 -19.13
C ILE A 147 -1.39 1.57 -18.20
N GLY A 148 -2.30 2.47 -17.84
CA GLY A 148 -2.04 3.55 -16.87
C GLY A 148 -1.53 3.03 -15.53
N GLN A 149 -2.15 1.98 -15.00
CA GLN A 149 -1.72 1.36 -13.75
C GLN A 149 -0.37 0.64 -13.87
N SER A 150 -0.11 -0.01 -15.01
CA SER A 150 1.19 -0.66 -15.27
C SER A 150 2.32 0.36 -15.37
N LEU A 151 2.07 1.53 -15.98
CA LEU A 151 3.02 2.65 -16.02
C LEU A 151 3.29 3.17 -14.60
N TYR A 152 2.26 3.34 -13.77
CA TYR A 152 2.42 3.74 -12.38
C TYR A 152 3.33 2.77 -11.59
N MET A 153 3.09 1.47 -11.70
CA MET A 153 3.93 0.43 -11.08
C MET A 153 5.37 0.45 -11.61
N THR A 154 5.55 0.70 -12.90
CA THR A 154 6.88 0.87 -13.50
C THR A 154 7.62 2.05 -12.87
N GLY A 155 6.94 3.18 -12.66
CA GLY A 155 7.50 4.35 -11.97
C GLY A 155 7.93 4.03 -10.53
N LEU A 156 7.09 3.32 -9.78
CA LEU A 156 7.39 2.87 -8.42
C LEU A 156 8.63 1.95 -8.38
N LEU A 157 8.74 1.01 -9.32
CA LEU A 157 9.88 0.10 -9.45
C LEU A 157 11.18 0.85 -9.74
N ILE A 158 11.20 1.66 -10.80
CA ILE A 158 12.38 2.44 -11.20
C ILE A 158 12.80 3.38 -10.06
N GLY A 159 11.83 4.03 -9.42
CA GLY A 159 12.08 4.93 -8.30
C GLY A 159 12.70 4.22 -7.10
N SER A 160 12.22 3.04 -6.73
CA SER A 160 12.75 2.28 -5.60
C SER A 160 14.25 1.97 -5.79
N PHE A 161 14.65 1.63 -7.02
CA PHE A 161 16.04 1.38 -7.39
C PHE A 161 16.88 2.66 -7.39
N CYS A 162 16.42 3.71 -8.08
CA CYS A 162 17.14 4.98 -8.18
C CYS A 162 17.31 5.66 -6.83
N TRP A 163 16.23 5.85 -6.07
CA TRP A 163 16.27 6.50 -4.76
C TRP A 163 16.98 5.66 -3.72
N GLY A 164 16.98 4.34 -3.82
CA GLY A 164 17.80 3.49 -2.96
C GLY A 164 19.28 3.75 -3.12
N LEU A 165 19.77 3.88 -4.35
CA LEU A 165 21.16 4.23 -4.61
C LEU A 165 21.48 5.67 -4.23
N LEU A 166 20.62 6.61 -4.60
CA LEU A 166 20.83 8.04 -4.34
C LEU A 166 20.80 8.36 -2.86
N SER A 167 19.88 7.79 -2.09
CA SER A 167 19.76 8.06 -0.65
C SER A 167 20.96 7.57 0.16
N ASN A 168 21.65 6.53 -0.32
CA ASN A 168 22.92 6.12 0.27
C ASN A 168 24.08 7.08 -0.04
N ARG A 169 24.01 7.86 -1.13
CA ARG A 169 25.07 8.77 -1.58
C ARG A 169 24.87 10.23 -1.15
N PHE A 170 23.65 10.74 -1.24
CA PHE A 170 23.33 12.16 -1.00
C PHE A 170 22.75 12.43 0.39
N GLY A 171 22.37 11.37 1.13
CA GLY A 171 21.71 11.48 2.43
C GLY A 171 20.22 11.16 2.35
N ARG A 172 19.62 10.87 3.50
CA ARG A 172 18.21 10.46 3.57
C ARG A 172 17.28 11.67 3.58
N LYS A 173 17.62 12.72 4.34
CA LYS A 173 16.80 13.93 4.49
C LYS A 173 16.66 14.66 3.15
N TRP A 174 17.77 14.85 2.44
CA TRP A 174 17.76 15.60 1.18
C TRP A 174 16.89 14.91 0.13
N ILE A 175 17.01 13.58 0.01
CA ILE A 175 16.17 12.80 -0.91
C ILE A 175 14.71 12.81 -0.48
N LEU A 176 14.40 12.67 0.82
CA LEU A 176 13.02 12.77 1.32
C LEU A 176 12.36 14.10 0.91
N ASN A 177 13.05 15.23 1.13
CA ASN A 177 12.56 16.56 0.74
C ASN A 177 12.33 16.68 -0.76
N LEU A 178 13.30 16.22 -1.56
CA LEU A 178 13.19 16.23 -3.02
C LEU A 178 11.99 15.40 -3.50
N CYS A 179 11.80 14.20 -2.96
CA CYS A 179 10.67 13.35 -3.30
C CYS A 179 9.33 13.96 -2.87
N CYS A 180 9.22 14.55 -1.66
CA CYS A 180 8.00 15.24 -1.24
C CYS A 180 7.62 16.40 -2.17
N LEU A 181 8.60 17.21 -2.58
CA LEU A 181 8.39 18.29 -3.53
C LEU A 181 7.96 17.75 -4.91
N GLN A 182 8.65 16.73 -5.41
CA GLN A 182 8.34 16.11 -6.69
C GLN A 182 6.93 15.51 -6.72
N VAL A 183 6.51 14.81 -5.65
CA VAL A 183 5.14 14.30 -5.50
C VAL A 183 4.14 15.45 -5.56
N ALA A 184 4.33 16.51 -4.77
CA ALA A 184 3.39 17.63 -4.74
C ALA A 184 3.23 18.26 -6.14
N LEU A 185 4.34 18.56 -6.83
CA LEU A 185 4.32 19.19 -8.14
C LEU A 185 3.72 18.29 -9.23
N ALA A 186 4.15 17.03 -9.30
CA ALA A 186 3.67 16.10 -10.32
C ALA A 186 2.16 15.84 -10.19
N ASN A 187 1.69 15.64 -8.95
CA ASN A 187 0.29 15.33 -8.72
C ASN A 187 -0.63 16.55 -8.86
N ILE A 188 -0.19 17.74 -8.47
CA ILE A 188 -0.94 18.97 -8.76
C ILE A 188 -0.99 19.22 -10.27
N GLY A 189 0.11 18.96 -10.98
CA GLY A 189 0.17 19.03 -12.44
C GLY A 189 -0.87 18.14 -13.12
N MET A 190 -1.12 16.92 -12.60
CA MET A 190 -2.11 15.99 -13.17
C MET A 190 -3.52 16.56 -13.24
N ILE A 191 -3.89 17.49 -12.36
CA ILE A 191 -5.23 18.09 -12.30
C ILE A 191 -5.49 18.95 -13.55
N PHE A 192 -4.47 19.64 -14.05
CA PHE A 192 -4.57 20.57 -15.17
C PHE A 192 -4.45 19.90 -16.53
N VAL A 193 -4.12 18.61 -16.57
CA VAL A 193 -3.91 17.88 -17.80
C VAL A 193 -5.24 17.39 -18.37
N SER A 194 -5.42 17.63 -19.67
CA SER A 194 -6.55 17.18 -20.48
C SER A 194 -6.19 16.06 -21.47
N HIS A 195 -4.92 15.64 -21.54
CA HIS A 195 -4.45 14.53 -22.40
C HIS A 195 -3.99 13.32 -21.58
N PHE A 196 -4.55 12.15 -21.89
CA PHE A 196 -4.29 10.89 -21.18
C PHE A 196 -2.79 10.52 -21.08
N PHE A 197 -2.02 10.65 -22.16
CA PHE A 197 -0.61 10.25 -22.14
C PHE A 197 0.27 11.17 -21.28
N ILE A 198 -0.01 12.48 -21.26
CA ILE A 198 0.68 13.43 -20.39
C ILE A 198 0.33 13.14 -18.92
N TYR A 199 -0.94 12.82 -18.65
CA TYR A 199 -1.40 12.39 -17.33
C TYR A 199 -0.61 11.14 -16.88
N CYS A 200 -0.51 10.11 -17.72
CA CYS A 200 0.29 8.92 -17.44
C CYS A 200 1.75 9.25 -17.16
N GLY A 201 2.38 10.14 -17.93
CA GLY A 201 3.77 10.57 -17.70
C GLY A 201 3.97 11.24 -16.33
N LEU A 202 3.10 12.18 -15.95
CA LEU A 202 3.13 12.80 -14.62
C LEU A 202 2.88 11.78 -13.51
N ARG A 203 2.01 10.80 -13.77
CA ARG A 203 1.71 9.73 -12.83
C ARG A 203 2.92 8.83 -12.57
N VAL A 204 3.70 8.52 -13.61
CA VAL A 204 5.00 7.82 -13.48
C VAL A 204 5.97 8.64 -12.62
N LEU A 205 6.07 9.94 -12.87
CA LEU A 205 6.93 10.84 -12.08
C LEU A 205 6.50 10.94 -10.61
N GLY A 206 5.19 10.94 -10.35
CA GLY A 206 4.62 10.87 -9.00
C GLY A 206 4.95 9.55 -8.30
N ALA A 207 4.73 8.42 -8.98
CA ALA A 207 5.04 7.08 -8.45
C ALA A 207 6.53 6.91 -8.13
N PHE A 208 7.39 7.39 -9.04
CA PHE A 208 8.83 7.42 -8.88
C PHE A 208 9.20 8.17 -7.60
N ALA A 209 8.59 9.32 -7.32
CA ALA A 209 8.86 10.07 -6.09
C ALA A 209 8.28 9.41 -4.83
N ILE A 210 7.07 8.84 -4.88
CA ILE A 210 6.45 8.14 -3.74
C ILE A 210 7.34 6.99 -3.26
N SER A 211 7.91 6.22 -4.19
CA SER A 211 8.86 5.14 -3.85
C SER A 211 10.03 5.63 -2.99
N GLY A 212 10.55 6.83 -3.30
CA GLY A 212 11.64 7.46 -2.56
C GLY A 212 11.21 7.90 -1.17
N ILE A 213 9.99 8.41 -1.02
CA ILE A 213 9.41 8.76 0.29
C ILE A 213 9.33 7.51 1.17
N ILE A 214 8.73 6.41 0.67
CA ILE A 214 8.59 5.14 1.41
C ILE A 214 9.95 4.67 1.92
N LEU A 215 10.94 4.64 1.03
CA LEU A 215 12.26 4.13 1.34
C LEU A 215 13.00 5.02 2.35
N THR A 216 13.06 6.32 2.09
CA THR A 216 13.85 7.26 2.90
C THR A 216 13.20 7.56 4.25
N SER A 217 11.88 7.67 4.32
CA SER A 217 11.18 7.88 5.60
C SER A 217 11.32 6.65 6.50
N GLY A 218 11.19 5.44 5.92
CA GLY A 218 11.40 4.18 6.64
C GLY A 218 12.84 4.05 7.16
N MET A 219 13.84 4.37 6.35
CA MET A 219 15.25 4.33 6.75
C MET A 219 15.57 5.34 7.86
N LEU A 220 15.11 6.60 7.73
CA LEU A 220 15.28 7.61 8.78
C LEU A 220 14.61 7.19 10.09
N LEU A 221 13.45 6.55 10.01
CA LEU A 221 12.74 6.06 11.18
C LEU A 221 13.52 4.96 11.90
N VAL A 222 14.08 3.98 11.17
CA VAL A 222 14.92 2.92 11.76
C VAL A 222 16.20 3.48 12.37
N GLU A 223 16.86 4.38 11.64
CA GLU A 223 18.18 4.89 12.02
C GLU A 223 18.09 5.73 13.30
N TRP A 224 17.03 6.51 13.48
CA TRP A 224 16.79 7.29 14.70
C TRP A 224 16.05 6.54 15.83
N THR A 225 15.67 5.27 15.60
CA THR A 225 15.01 4.44 16.62
C THR A 225 15.98 3.41 17.21
N THR A 226 15.96 3.27 18.53
CA THR A 226 16.77 2.30 19.27
C THR A 226 16.35 0.86 18.97
N THR A 227 17.31 -0.07 18.93
CA THR A 227 17.10 -1.46 18.49
C THR A 227 15.93 -2.16 19.19
N ARG A 228 15.77 -1.92 20.51
CA ARG A 228 14.70 -2.50 21.32
C ARG A 228 13.29 -2.06 20.89
N ARG A 229 13.15 -0.86 20.35
CA ARG A 229 11.85 -0.26 20.00
C ARG A 229 11.55 -0.26 18.50
N ARG A 230 12.53 -0.57 17.66
CA ARG A 230 12.39 -0.61 16.19
C ARG A 230 11.19 -1.44 15.74
N ALA A 231 11.01 -2.64 16.30
CA ALA A 231 9.89 -3.51 15.95
C ALA A 231 8.54 -2.83 16.24
N VAL A 232 8.37 -2.28 17.44
CA VAL A 232 7.14 -1.58 17.85
C VAL A 232 6.88 -0.35 16.97
N THR A 233 7.90 0.48 16.73
CA THR A 233 7.77 1.67 15.88
C THR A 233 7.37 1.30 14.44
N MET A 234 7.91 0.21 13.91
CA MET A 234 7.53 -0.28 12.57
C MET A 234 6.14 -0.90 12.52
N THR A 235 5.71 -1.59 13.57
CA THR A 235 4.32 -2.05 13.69
C THR A 235 3.35 -0.86 13.72
N ILE A 236 3.66 0.18 14.50
CA ILE A 236 2.86 1.41 14.54
C ILE A 236 2.83 2.08 13.16
N LEU A 237 3.97 2.14 12.45
CA LEU A 237 4.03 2.65 11.08
C LEU A 237 3.07 1.90 10.15
N GLY A 238 3.01 0.56 10.25
CA GLY A 238 2.06 -0.26 9.48
C GLY A 238 0.59 0.02 9.83
N CYS A 239 0.27 0.22 11.11
CA CYS A 239 -1.09 0.63 11.53
C CYS A 239 -1.46 2.01 10.97
N ILE A 240 -0.51 2.95 10.99
CA ILE A 240 -0.67 4.31 10.45
C ILE A 240 -0.86 4.28 8.93
N TYR A 241 -0.14 3.41 8.23
CA TYR A 241 -0.33 3.16 6.80
C TYR A 241 -1.76 2.68 6.50
N SER A 242 -2.26 1.75 7.30
CA SER A 242 -3.64 1.23 7.19
C SER A 242 -4.69 2.31 7.48
N LEU A 243 -4.45 3.15 8.50
CA LEU A 243 -5.31 4.30 8.80
C LEU A 243 -5.36 5.30 7.63
N GLY A 244 -4.24 5.52 6.94
CA GLY A 244 -4.17 6.32 5.73
C GLY A 244 -5.02 5.79 4.57
N GLN A 245 -5.07 4.46 4.40
CA GLN A 245 -5.95 3.81 3.42
C GLN A 245 -7.43 4.02 3.77
N MET A 246 -7.79 3.86 5.04
CA MET A 246 -9.16 4.11 5.50
C MET A 246 -9.56 5.59 5.32
N ALA A 247 -8.65 6.51 5.62
CA ALA A 247 -8.86 7.95 5.45
C ALA A 247 -9.11 8.32 3.99
N LEU A 248 -8.41 7.69 3.03
CA LEU A 248 -8.69 7.87 1.61
C LEU A 248 -10.12 7.46 1.26
N GLY A 249 -10.61 6.33 1.77
CA GLY A 249 -11.99 5.87 1.50
C GLY A 249 -13.03 6.87 2.00
N ALA A 250 -12.83 7.43 3.20
CA ALA A 250 -13.70 8.48 3.73
C ALA A 250 -13.62 9.76 2.88
N LEU A 251 -12.42 10.15 2.45
CA LEU A 251 -12.22 11.32 1.60
C LEU A 251 -12.88 11.16 0.23
N ALA A 252 -12.75 10.00 -0.39
CA ALA A 252 -13.37 9.67 -1.68
C ALA A 252 -14.91 9.65 -1.61
N PHE A 253 -15.49 9.30 -0.45
CA PHE A 253 -16.93 9.42 -0.24
C PHE A 253 -17.40 10.88 -0.22
N THR A 254 -16.62 11.78 0.38
CA THR A 254 -16.94 13.21 0.42
C THR A 254 -16.63 13.94 -0.89
N LEU A 255 -15.52 13.58 -1.55
CA LEU A 255 -15.03 14.19 -2.77
C LEU A 255 -15.27 13.25 -3.95
N ARG A 256 -16.42 13.40 -4.59
CA ARG A 256 -16.87 12.58 -5.73
C ARG A 256 -16.26 12.97 -7.08
N ASP A 257 -15.46 14.04 -7.11
CA ASP A 257 -14.70 14.47 -8.29
C ASP A 257 -13.23 14.05 -8.15
N TRP A 258 -12.71 13.34 -9.14
CA TRP A 258 -11.36 12.81 -9.13
C TRP A 258 -10.29 13.90 -9.04
N ARG A 259 -10.52 15.07 -9.65
CA ARG A 259 -9.58 16.21 -9.59
C ARG A 259 -9.49 16.80 -8.18
N ALA A 260 -10.64 17.02 -7.55
CA ALA A 260 -10.71 17.51 -6.17
C ALA A 260 -10.09 16.51 -5.19
N LEU A 261 -10.35 15.21 -5.38
CA LEU A 261 -9.75 14.15 -4.57
C LEU A 261 -8.22 14.14 -4.72
N GLN A 262 -7.71 14.21 -5.95
CA GLN A 262 -6.27 14.29 -6.22
C GLN A 262 -5.64 15.52 -5.53
N LEU A 263 -6.28 16.68 -5.61
CA LEU A 263 -5.80 17.90 -4.97
C LEU A 263 -5.73 17.76 -3.45
N ALA A 264 -6.79 17.23 -2.84
CA ALA A 264 -6.88 17.06 -1.39
C ALA A 264 -5.79 16.12 -0.84
N VAL A 265 -5.45 15.05 -1.58
CA VAL A 265 -4.40 14.10 -1.19
C VAL A 265 -2.99 14.63 -1.50
N SER A 266 -2.83 15.50 -2.50
CA SER A 266 -1.52 16.03 -2.92
C SER A 266 -1.07 17.25 -2.12
N THR A 267 -2.01 18.13 -1.74
CA THR A 267 -1.71 19.39 -1.02
C THR A 267 -0.92 19.17 0.28
N PRO A 268 -1.24 18.17 1.13
CA PRO A 268 -0.50 17.94 2.37
C PRO A 268 1.00 17.61 2.16
N PHE A 269 1.40 17.05 1.01
CA PHE A 269 2.81 16.78 0.73
C PHE A 269 3.65 18.05 0.62
N PHE A 270 3.06 19.17 0.16
CA PHE A 270 3.75 20.46 0.15
C PHE A 270 3.99 20.98 1.58
N ALA A 271 3.01 20.83 2.48
CA ALA A 271 3.20 21.17 3.88
C ALA A 271 4.26 20.27 4.55
N ILE A 272 4.25 18.97 4.24
CA ILE A 272 5.25 18.03 4.74
C ILE A 272 6.65 18.37 4.24
N PHE A 273 6.80 18.78 2.98
CA PHE A 273 8.09 19.26 2.46
C PHE A 273 8.66 20.40 3.33
N LEU A 274 7.82 21.36 3.74
CA LEU A 274 8.24 22.45 4.62
C LEU A 274 8.61 21.94 6.03
N ILE A 275 7.87 20.98 6.57
CA ILE A 275 8.13 20.39 7.88
C ILE A 275 9.41 19.54 7.87
N CYS A 276 9.64 18.75 6.82
CA CYS A 276 10.81 17.89 6.66
C CYS A 276 12.12 18.67 6.54
N TRP A 277 12.07 19.98 6.26
CA TRP A 277 13.25 20.85 6.35
C TRP A 277 13.87 20.88 7.75
N TRP A 278 13.05 20.72 8.80
CA TRP A 278 13.48 20.71 10.20
C TRP A 278 14.04 19.38 10.66
N LEU A 279 13.83 18.29 9.90
CA LEU A 279 14.37 16.98 10.22
C LEU A 279 15.90 17.03 10.22
N PRO A 280 16.58 16.38 11.16
CA PRO A 280 18.01 16.17 11.11
C PRO A 280 18.34 15.04 10.13
N GLU A 281 19.51 15.15 9.52
CA GLU A 281 20.07 14.06 8.71
C GLU A 281 20.48 12.89 9.60
N SER A 282 20.52 11.68 9.06
CA SER A 282 20.95 10.51 9.82
C SER A 282 22.38 10.62 10.33
N ALA A 283 22.54 10.62 11.66
CA ALA A 283 23.85 10.61 12.28
C ALA A 283 24.67 9.36 11.90
N ARG A 284 24.02 8.19 11.79
CA ARG A 284 24.67 6.95 11.33
C ARG A 284 25.22 7.10 9.92
N TRP A 285 24.42 7.65 9.00
CA TRP A 285 24.86 7.87 7.62
C TRP A 285 26.02 8.87 7.54
N LEU A 286 25.97 9.97 8.31
CA LEU A 286 27.05 10.96 8.34
C LEU A 286 28.39 10.34 8.76
N ILE A 287 28.37 9.48 9.79
CA ILE A 287 29.59 8.84 10.30
C ILE A 287 30.13 7.84 9.28
N ILE A 288 29.27 6.97 8.75
CA ILE A 288 29.66 5.96 7.74
C ILE A 288 30.19 6.60 6.45
N THR A 289 29.70 7.79 6.09
CA THR A 289 30.08 8.50 4.86
C THR A 289 31.34 9.37 5.06
N GLY A 290 31.98 9.30 6.23
CA GLY A 290 33.25 9.99 6.51
C GLY A 290 33.09 11.44 6.96
N LYS A 291 31.94 11.82 7.52
CA LYS A 291 31.70 13.12 8.15
C LYS A 291 31.37 12.95 9.65
N PRO A 292 32.27 12.35 10.45
CA PRO A 292 32.00 12.02 11.85
C PRO A 292 31.73 13.26 12.72
N GLU A 293 32.32 14.41 12.41
CA GLU A 293 32.10 15.66 13.14
C GLU A 293 30.66 16.13 13.02
N GLN A 294 30.09 16.07 11.81
CA GLN A 294 28.68 16.41 11.58
C GLN A 294 27.75 15.41 12.26
N GLY A 295 28.08 14.12 12.21
CA GLY A 295 27.35 13.07 12.92
C GLY A 295 27.34 13.30 14.44
N LEU A 296 28.48 13.70 15.01
CA LEU A 296 28.59 14.04 16.43
C LEU A 296 27.76 15.27 16.80
N GLN A 297 27.78 16.32 15.96
CA GLN A 297 26.97 17.52 16.17
C GLN A 297 25.47 17.21 16.22
N GLU A 298 24.98 16.33 15.34
CA GLU A 298 23.59 15.89 15.36
C GLU A 298 23.27 15.07 16.62
N LEU A 299 24.16 14.15 17.04
CA LEU A 299 24.01 13.43 18.32
C LEU A 299 24.01 14.38 19.53
N HIS A 300 24.84 15.42 19.53
CA HIS A 300 24.87 16.45 20.57
C HIS A 300 23.57 17.26 20.61
N LYS A 301 23.00 17.62 19.45
CA LYS A 301 21.66 18.23 19.37
C LYS A 301 20.61 17.34 20.01
N VAL A 302 20.60 16.04 19.67
CA VAL A 302 19.67 15.07 20.24
C VAL A 302 19.81 15.00 21.75
N ALA A 303 21.05 14.85 22.25
CA ALA A 303 21.33 14.81 23.68
C ALA A 303 20.87 16.09 24.40
N LYS A 304 21.05 17.26 23.78
CA LYS A 304 20.60 18.54 24.33
C LYS A 304 19.08 18.65 24.39
N ILE A 305 18.37 18.25 23.35
CA ILE A 305 16.89 18.28 23.29
C ILE A 305 16.29 17.29 24.29
N ASN A 306 16.94 16.14 24.48
CA ASN A 306 16.51 15.12 25.43
C ASN A 306 16.95 15.39 26.87
N GLY A 307 17.65 16.50 27.14
CA GLY A 307 18.08 16.88 28.49
C GLY A 307 19.32 16.14 29.01
N HIS A 308 19.97 15.30 28.20
CA HIS A 308 21.17 14.54 28.55
C HIS A 308 22.47 15.33 28.29
N LYS A 309 22.62 16.50 28.93
CA LYS A 309 23.80 17.37 28.74
C LYS A 309 25.14 16.71 29.15
N GLU A 310 25.11 15.77 30.09
CA GLU A 310 26.31 15.01 30.48
C GLU A 310 26.74 14.00 29.40
N ALA A 311 25.81 13.50 28.59
CA ALA A 311 26.13 12.65 27.45
C ALA A 311 26.89 13.43 26.35
N THR A 312 26.69 14.75 26.25
CA THR A 312 27.46 15.61 25.35
C THR A 312 28.95 15.63 25.70
N LYS A 313 29.30 15.49 26.99
CA LYS A 313 30.71 15.45 27.43
C LYS A 313 31.35 14.08 27.24
N SER A 314 30.57 12.99 27.37
CA SER A 314 31.08 11.62 27.21
C SER A 314 31.13 11.15 25.76
N LEU A 315 30.31 11.73 24.87
CA LEU A 315 30.35 11.48 23.43
C LEU A 315 31.40 12.39 22.78
N THR A 316 32.63 11.88 22.68
CA THR A 316 33.72 12.49 21.91
C THR A 316 33.88 11.84 20.54
N ILE A 317 34.58 12.52 19.63
CA ILE A 317 34.90 11.98 18.29
C ILE A 317 35.66 10.65 18.41
N GLU A 318 36.56 10.51 19.38
CA GLU A 318 37.32 9.28 19.60
C GLU A 318 36.43 8.09 19.96
N VAL A 319 35.49 8.28 20.89
CA VAL A 319 34.50 7.24 21.27
C VAL A 319 33.60 6.87 20.09
N LEU A 320 33.23 7.86 19.27
CA LEU A 320 32.42 7.65 18.07
C LEU A 320 33.16 6.82 17.02
N MET A 321 34.40 7.20 16.71
CA MET A 321 35.22 6.55 15.69
C MET A 321 35.60 5.12 16.08
N THR A 322 35.98 4.90 17.35
CA THR A 322 36.28 3.56 17.88
C THR A 322 35.05 2.65 17.87
N SER A 323 33.89 3.16 18.30
CA SER A 323 32.66 2.36 18.33
C SER A 323 32.17 2.00 16.92
N MET A 324 32.40 2.84 15.92
CA MET A 324 31.90 2.64 14.55
C MET A 324 32.93 2.08 13.58
N GLU A 325 34.14 1.73 14.02
CA GLU A 325 35.24 1.30 13.16
C GLU A 325 34.86 0.10 12.27
N GLU A 326 34.25 -0.95 12.84
CA GLU A 326 33.80 -2.14 12.09
C GLU A 326 32.73 -1.81 11.05
N GLU A 327 31.75 -0.96 11.39
CA GLU A 327 30.70 -0.54 10.47
C GLU A 327 31.26 0.35 9.34
N MET A 328 32.26 1.19 9.64
CA MET A 328 32.96 2.02 8.67
C MET A 328 33.86 1.20 7.74
N ALA A 329 34.55 0.19 8.27
CA ALA A 329 35.38 -0.73 7.49
C ALA A 329 34.53 -1.56 6.53
N SER A 330 33.42 -2.14 7.02
CA SER A 330 32.43 -2.83 6.20
C SER A 330 31.85 -1.92 5.12
N ALA A 331 31.60 -0.65 5.45
CA ALA A 331 31.09 0.34 4.51
C ALA A 331 32.07 0.73 3.40
N LYS A 332 33.39 0.64 3.63
CA LYS A 332 34.45 0.91 2.65
C LYS A 332 34.76 -0.28 1.73
N GLY A 333 34.41 -1.50 2.14
CA GLY A 333 34.44 -2.69 1.28
C GLY A 333 33.45 -2.57 0.13
N HIS A 334 33.94 -2.73 -1.10
CA HIS A 334 33.26 -2.60 -2.40
C HIS A 334 31.73 -2.77 -2.40
N ARG A 335 30.99 -1.65 -2.50
CA ARG A 335 29.53 -1.68 -2.66
C ARG A 335 29.13 -1.81 -4.14
N SER A 336 29.24 -3.01 -4.70
CA SER A 336 28.51 -3.30 -5.93
C SER A 336 27.19 -3.99 -5.58
N VAL A 337 26.07 -3.50 -6.14
CA VAL A 337 24.75 -4.17 -6.02
C VAL A 337 24.83 -5.63 -6.50
N LEU A 338 25.80 -5.93 -7.37
CA LEU A 338 26.06 -7.28 -7.86
C LEU A 338 26.54 -8.22 -6.75
N GLU A 339 27.21 -7.73 -5.70
CA GLU A 339 27.63 -8.56 -4.57
C GLU A 339 26.45 -9.14 -3.79
N LEU A 340 25.30 -8.46 -3.83
CA LEU A 340 24.04 -8.95 -3.25
C LEU A 340 23.63 -10.32 -3.83
N PHE A 341 23.96 -10.53 -5.11
CA PHE A 341 23.66 -11.76 -5.85
C PHE A 341 24.82 -12.76 -5.86
N LEU A 342 26.05 -12.30 -5.62
CA LEU A 342 27.25 -13.15 -5.58
C LEU A 342 27.39 -13.89 -4.25
N VAL A 343 26.97 -13.28 -3.14
CA VAL A 343 27.08 -13.91 -1.80
C VAL A 343 25.85 -14.81 -1.53
N PRO A 344 26.00 -16.14 -1.35
CA PRO A 344 24.88 -17.08 -1.29
C PRO A 344 23.88 -16.79 -0.16
N MET A 345 24.37 -16.41 1.03
CA MET A 345 23.52 -16.07 2.17
C MET A 345 22.70 -14.79 1.94
N LEU A 346 23.31 -13.79 1.29
CA LEU A 346 22.66 -12.51 1.01
C LEU A 346 21.66 -12.65 -0.14
N ARG A 347 21.98 -13.46 -1.15
CA ARG A 347 21.06 -13.85 -2.23
C ARG A 347 19.82 -14.54 -1.67
N TRP A 348 19.99 -15.53 -0.79
CA TRP A 348 18.86 -16.24 -0.19
C TRP A 348 17.94 -15.32 0.61
N ARG A 349 18.52 -14.43 1.44
CA ARG A 349 17.74 -13.42 2.19
C ARG A 349 17.01 -12.45 1.26
N THR A 350 17.67 -12.00 0.19
CA THR A 350 17.07 -11.12 -0.82
C THR A 350 15.91 -11.83 -1.53
N CYS A 351 16.08 -13.09 -1.94
CA CYS A 351 15.02 -13.87 -2.58
C CYS A 351 13.81 -14.06 -1.66
N ILE A 352 14.02 -14.41 -0.39
CA ILE A 352 12.91 -14.54 0.58
C ILE A 352 12.18 -13.20 0.74
N MET A 353 12.93 -12.11 0.95
CA MET A 353 12.31 -10.79 1.12
C MET A 353 11.54 -10.38 -0.14
N SER A 354 12.10 -10.59 -1.33
CA SER A 354 11.41 -10.33 -2.60
C SER A 354 10.15 -11.17 -2.76
N LEU A 355 10.17 -12.46 -2.38
CA LEU A 355 9.00 -13.34 -2.42
C LEU A 355 7.92 -12.85 -1.46
N VAL A 356 8.28 -12.54 -0.21
CA VAL A 356 7.33 -12.02 0.80
C VAL A 356 6.73 -10.69 0.33
N CYS A 357 7.54 -9.76 -0.15
CA CYS A 357 7.06 -8.50 -0.71
C CYS A 357 6.14 -8.73 -1.90
N PHE A 358 6.53 -9.60 -2.85
CA PHE A 358 5.69 -9.93 -4.01
C PHE A 358 4.35 -10.53 -3.60
N SER A 359 4.33 -11.45 -2.61
CA SER A 359 3.08 -12.02 -2.09
C SER A 359 2.17 -10.99 -1.45
N LEU A 360 2.71 -10.05 -0.69
CA LEU A 360 1.93 -8.97 -0.05
C LEU A 360 1.33 -8.00 -1.08
N GLU A 361 2.15 -7.59 -2.06
CA GLU A 361 1.70 -6.69 -3.13
C GLU A 361 0.69 -7.38 -4.05
N ALA A 362 0.94 -8.64 -4.43
CA ALA A 362 0.01 -9.43 -5.21
C ALA A 362 -1.34 -9.57 -4.49
N TRP A 363 -1.36 -9.81 -3.18
CA TRP A 363 -2.61 -9.91 -2.42
C TRP A 363 -3.38 -8.58 -2.37
N THR A 364 -2.65 -7.47 -2.27
CA THR A 364 -3.25 -6.12 -2.20
C THR A 364 -3.81 -5.65 -3.53
N TYR A 365 -3.14 -6.00 -4.65
CA TYR A 365 -3.51 -5.56 -6.00
C TYR A 365 -4.22 -6.64 -6.83
N TRP A 366 -4.42 -7.86 -6.32
CA TRP A 366 -5.16 -8.90 -7.04
C TRP A 366 -6.61 -8.44 -7.22
N PRO A 367 -7.06 -8.20 -8.47
CA PRO A 367 -8.45 -7.95 -8.71
C PRO A 367 -9.17 -9.28 -8.46
N GLY A 368 -9.82 -9.40 -7.30
CA GLY A 368 -10.80 -10.46 -7.08
C GLY A 368 -11.82 -10.42 -8.23
N PRO A 369 -12.43 -11.56 -8.60
CA PRO A 369 -13.46 -11.58 -9.62
C PRO A 369 -14.54 -10.57 -9.22
N SER A 370 -14.81 -9.59 -10.09
CA SER A 370 -15.89 -8.64 -9.91
C SER A 370 -17.19 -9.43 -9.71
N PRO A 371 -17.84 -9.41 -8.53
CA PRO A 371 -19.12 -10.06 -8.41
C PRO A 371 -20.11 -9.33 -9.32
N PRO A 372 -20.93 -10.04 -10.10
CA PRO A 372 -22.08 -9.42 -10.74
C PRO A 372 -23.01 -8.95 -9.62
N SER A 373 -23.29 -7.65 -9.57
CA SER A 373 -24.49 -7.08 -8.96
C SER A 373 -24.93 -7.71 -7.62
N CYS A 374 -24.12 -7.58 -6.56
CA CYS A 374 -24.61 -7.83 -5.21
C CYS A 374 -24.12 -6.73 -4.27
N SER A 375 -25.10 -6.04 -3.71
CA SER A 375 -25.03 -5.04 -2.64
C SER A 375 -23.83 -5.18 -1.72
N VAL A 376 -23.13 -4.05 -1.55
CA VAL A 376 -22.05 -3.80 -0.60
C VAL A 376 -22.46 -4.27 0.80
N SER A 377 -22.10 -5.50 1.13
CA SER A 377 -22.08 -5.97 2.51
C SER A 377 -20.66 -5.78 2.98
N TRP A 378 -20.44 -4.68 3.71
CA TRP A 378 -19.24 -4.50 4.50
C TRP A 378 -19.08 -5.76 5.36
N ALA A 379 -18.06 -6.56 5.06
CA ALA A 379 -17.63 -7.61 5.96
C ALA A 379 -17.11 -6.91 7.22
N ALA A 380 -18.02 -6.65 8.15
CA ALA A 380 -17.71 -6.38 9.52
C ALA A 380 -16.70 -7.44 9.95
N ALA A 381 -15.54 -6.98 10.40
CA ALA A 381 -14.57 -7.78 11.10
C ALA A 381 -15.32 -8.68 12.09
N GLN A 382 -15.38 -9.98 11.81
CA GLN A 382 -15.76 -10.92 12.84
C GLN A 382 -14.64 -10.89 13.88
N PRO A 383 -14.94 -10.51 15.14
CA PRO A 383 -13.96 -10.56 16.19
C PRO A 383 -13.61 -12.03 16.42
N TRP A 384 -12.31 -12.32 16.35
CA TRP A 384 -11.76 -13.54 16.92
C TRP A 384 -12.30 -13.67 18.36
N PRO A 385 -12.90 -14.80 18.76
CA PRO A 385 -13.32 -14.98 20.13
C PRO A 385 -12.08 -14.95 21.03
N ALA A 386 -11.93 -13.83 21.73
CA ALA A 386 -11.06 -13.66 22.88
C ALA A 386 -11.60 -14.54 24.02
N SER A 387 -11.25 -15.82 23.99
CA SER A 387 -11.48 -16.73 25.12
C SER A 387 -10.44 -17.85 25.09
N ARG A 388 -9.22 -17.50 25.52
CA ARG A 388 -8.25 -18.35 26.25
C ARG A 388 -6.95 -17.57 26.51
N LEU A 389 -7.05 -16.50 27.29
CA LEU A 389 -5.95 -16.02 28.14
C LEU A 389 -6.13 -16.70 29.49
N CYS A 390 -5.50 -17.87 29.67
CA CYS A 390 -5.21 -18.37 31.02
C CYS A 390 -3.71 -18.25 31.24
N LEU A 391 -3.37 -17.29 32.09
CA LEU A 391 -2.10 -17.18 32.80
C LEU A 391 -1.77 -18.51 33.48
N ALA A 392 -0.53 -18.98 33.35
CA ALA A 392 0.21 -19.64 34.44
C ALA A 392 1.68 -19.82 34.05
N SER A 393 2.56 -19.08 34.73
CA SER A 393 3.97 -19.45 34.95
C SER A 393 4.03 -20.39 36.18
N PRO A 394 5.10 -21.20 36.35
CA PRO A 394 5.03 -22.53 36.95
C PRO A 394 5.27 -22.51 38.46
N TYR A 395 4.57 -23.35 39.22
CA TYR A 395 5.06 -23.85 40.52
C TYR A 395 4.37 -25.18 40.89
N SER A 396 5.22 -26.17 41.15
CA SER A 396 5.11 -27.29 42.11
C SER A 396 3.87 -28.21 42.12
N SER A 397 4.21 -29.50 41.92
CA SER A 397 3.90 -30.66 42.79
C SER A 397 2.49 -31.26 42.86
N THR A 398 2.50 -32.56 42.55
CA THR A 398 1.82 -33.67 43.25
C THR A 398 0.31 -33.91 43.08
N ASN A 399 0.02 -34.93 42.26
CA ASN A 399 -0.47 -36.26 42.71
C ASN A 399 -1.98 -36.45 43.01
N TRP A 400 -2.47 -37.65 42.65
CA TRP A 400 -3.78 -38.27 42.92
C TRP A 400 -4.99 -37.81 42.08
N SER A 401 -6.01 -38.62 41.81
CA SER A 401 -6.19 -39.99 41.30
C SER A 401 -7.72 -40.19 41.16
N HIS A 402 -8.12 -41.14 40.32
CA HIS A 402 -9.39 -41.87 40.36
C HIS A 402 -10.71 -41.31 39.77
N LYS A 403 -11.24 -42.15 38.86
CA LYS A 403 -12.63 -42.66 38.71
C LYS A 403 -13.52 -42.06 37.59
N THR A 404 -13.55 -42.83 36.51
CA THR A 404 -14.63 -43.11 35.52
C THR A 404 -15.85 -43.85 36.16
N PRO A 405 -16.93 -44.33 35.46
CA PRO A 405 -17.42 -44.20 34.05
C PRO A 405 -19.00 -44.12 33.87
N LEU A 406 -19.48 -44.27 32.60
CA LEU A 406 -20.79 -44.77 32.06
C LEU A 406 -21.90 -43.71 31.76
N SER A 407 -22.23 -43.30 30.51
CA SER A 407 -22.88 -43.95 29.31
C SER A 407 -24.43 -44.02 29.37
N PRO A 408 -25.22 -44.29 28.29
CA PRO A 408 -25.20 -43.89 26.86
C PRO A 408 -26.61 -43.47 26.32
N PHE A 409 -26.73 -43.02 25.06
CA PHE A 409 -27.78 -43.35 24.04
C PHE A 409 -27.82 -42.28 22.91
N SER A 410 -27.39 -42.68 21.69
CA SER A 410 -28.21 -42.83 20.45
C SER A 410 -28.31 -41.54 19.61
N SER A 411 -27.92 -41.50 18.32
CA SER A 411 -28.67 -42.24 17.29
C SER A 411 -29.13 -41.46 16.05
N ALA A 412 -28.29 -40.75 15.26
CA ALA A 412 -28.68 -40.46 13.87
C ALA A 412 -27.48 -40.12 12.96
N GLN A 413 -27.46 -40.81 11.81
CA GLN A 413 -26.40 -40.94 10.82
C GLN A 413 -26.25 -39.71 9.89
N ILE A 414 -25.00 -39.28 9.64
CA ILE A 414 -24.20 -39.42 8.40
C ILE A 414 -24.71 -38.62 7.18
N GLY A 415 -24.01 -37.51 6.94
CA GLY A 415 -23.75 -36.93 5.61
C GLY A 415 -22.30 -36.43 5.59
N ARG A 416 -21.48 -36.95 4.67
CA ARG A 416 -20.01 -36.83 4.58
C ARG A 416 -19.50 -35.38 4.50
N PRO A 417 -18.36 -35.02 5.12
CA PRO A 417 -17.63 -33.81 4.76
C PRO A 417 -16.61 -34.10 3.65
N CYS A 418 -16.58 -33.25 2.62
CA CYS A 418 -15.53 -33.20 1.62
C CYS A 418 -14.18 -32.92 2.30
N ALA A 419 -13.25 -33.83 2.09
CA ALA A 419 -11.86 -33.69 2.47
C ALA A 419 -11.20 -32.53 1.72
N TRP A 420 -10.52 -31.65 2.46
CA TRP A 420 -9.38 -30.91 1.95
C TRP A 420 -8.21 -31.20 2.88
N SER A 421 -7.29 -32.02 2.38
CA SER A 421 -6.01 -32.37 2.97
C SER A 421 -5.08 -31.16 2.99
N LEU A 422 -4.65 -30.75 4.19
CA LEU A 422 -3.52 -29.85 4.40
C LEU A 422 -2.20 -30.68 4.33
N PRO A 423 -1.14 -30.23 3.63
CA PRO A 423 0.16 -30.90 3.66
C PRO A 423 0.90 -30.69 4.99
N CYS A 424 1.47 -31.77 5.53
CA CYS A 424 2.33 -31.81 6.73
C CYS A 424 3.73 -31.20 6.52
N TRP A 425 3.88 -29.87 6.43
CA TRP A 425 5.21 -29.22 6.42
C TRP A 425 5.38 -28.07 7.44
N GLU A 426 4.63 -28.06 8.54
CA GLU A 426 4.73 -26.96 9.52
C GLU A 426 5.31 -27.34 10.88
N ARG A 427 5.94 -28.51 11.03
CA ARG A 427 6.49 -28.93 12.35
C ARG A 427 8.01 -29.01 12.48
N ASP A 428 8.77 -29.06 11.38
CA ASP A 428 10.23 -29.29 11.47
C ASP A 428 11.11 -28.06 11.18
N VAL A 429 10.53 -26.93 10.77
CA VAL A 429 11.32 -25.71 10.46
C VAL A 429 11.58 -24.84 11.71
N LEU A 430 10.82 -25.00 12.79
CA LEU A 430 10.97 -24.21 14.01
C LEU A 430 12.01 -24.75 15.03
N ALA A 431 12.59 -25.93 14.79
CA ALA A 431 13.53 -26.56 15.72
C ALA A 431 15.03 -26.37 15.37
N SER A 432 15.37 -25.82 14.21
CA SER A 432 16.78 -25.75 13.73
C SER A 432 17.44 -24.37 13.76
N SER A 433 16.78 -23.34 14.32
CA SER A 433 17.25 -21.94 14.23
C SER A 433 17.88 -21.35 15.51
N PHE A 434 18.21 -22.16 16.52
CA PHE A 434 18.92 -21.68 17.72
C PHE A 434 20.06 -22.61 18.13
N PRO A 435 21.31 -22.10 18.19
CA PRO A 435 22.24 -22.47 19.24
C PRO A 435 22.50 -21.26 20.12
N VAL A 436 21.98 -21.33 21.35
CA VAL A 436 22.39 -20.51 22.48
C VAL A 436 23.69 -21.09 23.02
N SER A 437 24.79 -20.36 22.93
CA SER A 437 26.03 -20.65 23.65
C SER A 437 26.27 -19.57 24.71
N LEU A 438 26.00 -19.88 25.98
CA LEU A 438 26.63 -19.25 27.15
C LEU A 438 26.14 -19.92 28.45
N SER A 439 27.01 -20.69 29.11
CA SER A 439 27.64 -20.29 30.38
C SER A 439 28.41 -21.43 31.05
N THR A 440 29.73 -21.21 31.12
CA THR A 440 30.62 -21.37 32.30
C THR A 440 30.36 -22.46 33.36
N SER A 441 31.35 -23.36 33.43
CA SER A 441 32.07 -23.90 34.61
C SER A 441 31.30 -24.16 35.92
N LEU A 442 31.33 -25.43 36.37
CA LEU A 442 31.67 -25.78 37.76
C LEU A 442 31.88 -27.30 37.92
N ASN A 443 33.11 -27.63 38.33
CA ASN A 443 33.64 -28.80 39.05
C ASN A 443 32.79 -30.10 39.16
N SER A 444 33.37 -31.19 38.63
CA SER A 444 33.05 -32.58 39.01
C SER A 444 34.22 -33.15 39.82
N THR A 445 34.11 -33.14 41.15
CA THR A 445 34.81 -34.07 42.05
C THR A 445 34.09 -35.42 42.00
N ARG A 446 34.73 -36.45 41.44
CA ARG A 446 34.32 -37.85 41.61
C ARG A 446 35.09 -38.46 42.78
N LEU A 447 34.34 -38.88 43.80
CA LEU A 447 34.77 -39.84 44.81
C LEU A 447 34.07 -41.18 44.53
N HIS A 448 34.87 -42.25 44.55
CA HIS A 448 34.48 -43.65 44.45
C HIS A 448 33.58 -44.10 45.60
N CYS A 449 32.63 -44.99 45.31
CA CYS A 449 32.21 -46.08 46.19
C CYS A 449 31.45 -47.14 45.37
N GLY A 450 31.86 -48.41 45.53
CA GLY A 450 31.16 -49.60 45.04
C GLY A 450 31.85 -50.30 43.88
#